data_AF-A0A1W9PW02-F1
#
_entry.id   AF-A0A1W9PW02-F1
#
_cell.length_a   1.000
_cell.length_b   1.000
_cell.length_c   1.000
_cell.angle_alpha   90.00
_cell.angle_beta   90.00
_cell.angle_gamma   90.00
#
_symmetry.space_group_name_H-M   'P 1'
#
loop_
_entity.id
_entity.type
_entity.pdbx_description
1 polymer ?
#
loop_
_entity_poly.entity_id
_entity_poly.type
_entity_poly.pdbx_seq_one_letter_code
_entity_poly.pdbx_strand_id
1 'polypeptide(L)' 'TQTDLPVKLWDESYSTQYARQAYIQMGVSRKKRAGHLDDIAATVILQSYLDAHRN' A
#
# COMPACT_ATOMS: atom_id res chain seq x y z
N THR A 1 -26.58 6.31 2.57
CA THR A 1 -25.16 6.21 2.96
C THR A 1 -24.57 5.00 2.27
N GLN A 2 -23.31 5.03 1.84
CA GLN A 2 -22.74 3.99 0.97
C GLN A 2 -22.40 2.68 1.71
N THR A 3 -22.26 2.71 3.04
CA THR A 3 -21.92 1.56 3.89
C THR A 3 -22.17 1.91 5.36
N ASP A 4 -22.46 0.89 6.19
CA ASP A 4 -22.63 1.01 7.65
C ASP A 4 -21.32 0.77 8.42
N LEU A 5 -20.22 0.47 7.71
CA LEU A 5 -18.91 0.27 8.32
C LEU A 5 -18.22 1.61 8.62
N PRO A 6 -17.49 1.71 9.74
CA PRO A 6 -16.73 2.92 10.07
C PRO A 6 -15.61 3.13 9.05
N VAL A 7 -15.62 4.28 8.38
CA VAL A 7 -14.56 4.70 7.45
C VAL A 7 -13.56 5.58 8.17
N LYS A 8 -12.28 5.19 8.15
CA LYS A 8 -11.18 6.02 8.66
C LYS A 8 -10.34 6.52 7.48
N LEU A 9 -9.99 7.80 7.52
CA LEU A 9 -9.03 8.37 6.60
C LEU A 9 -7.61 8.06 7.10
N TRP A 10 -6.73 7.72 6.17
CA TRP A 10 -5.33 7.43 6.43
C TRP A 10 -4.46 8.10 5.38
N ASP A 11 -3.25 8.51 5.77
CA ASP A 11 -2.30 9.13 4.85
C ASP A 11 -1.67 8.07 3.94
N GLU A 12 -1.83 8.25 2.63
CA GLU A 12 -1.28 7.37 1.60
C GLU A 12 0.15 7.81 1.16
N SER A 13 0.68 8.89 1.72
CA SER A 13 2.00 9.40 1.35
C SER A 13 3.07 8.29 1.31
N TYR A 14 3.87 8.32 0.24
CA TYR A 14 4.94 7.34 -0.05
C TYR A 14 4.48 5.90 -0.39
N SER A 15 3.18 5.57 -0.41
CA SER A 15 2.68 4.21 -0.73
C SER A 15 3.24 3.65 -2.04
N THR A 16 3.26 4.48 -3.10
CA THR A 16 3.77 4.13 -4.42
C THR A 16 5.27 3.81 -4.40
N GLN A 17 6.05 4.54 -3.58
CA GLN A 17 7.48 4.33 -3.47
C GLN A 17 7.77 3.02 -2.71
N TYR A 18 7.07 2.78 -1.60
CA TYR A 18 7.17 1.53 -0.85
C TYR A 18 6.74 0.33 -1.70
N ALA A 19 5.66 0.45 -2.46
CA ALA A 19 5.21 -0.60 -3.37
C ALA A 19 6.27 -0.96 -4.42
N ARG A 20 6.93 0.05 -5.00
CA ARG A 20 8.07 -0.17 -5.92
C ARG A 20 9.25 -0.85 -5.23
N GLN A 21 9.58 -0.48 -4.00
CA GLN A 21 10.65 -1.11 -3.22
C GLN A 21 10.33 -2.57 -2.89
N ALA A 22 9.09 -2.87 -2.48
CA ALA A 22 8.65 -4.23 -2.24
C ALA A 22 8.82 -5.10 -3.50
N TYR A 23 8.44 -4.61 -4.68
CA TYR A 23 8.68 -5.32 -5.93
C TYR A 23 10.15 -5.52 -6.28
N ILE A 24 11.02 -4.57 -5.93
CA ILE A 24 12.48 -4.73 -6.07
C ILE A 24 12.97 -5.87 -5.18
N GLN A 25 12.53 -5.89 -3.91
CA GLN A 25 12.90 -6.92 -2.93
C GLN A 25 12.39 -8.30 -3.32
N MET A 26 11.20 -8.39 -3.92
CA MET A 26 10.62 -9.63 -4.45
C MET A 26 11.29 -10.11 -5.77
N GLY A 27 12.31 -9.41 -6.28
CA GLY A 27 12.99 -9.80 -7.51
C GLY A 27 12.15 -9.60 -8.78
N VAL A 28 11.09 -8.79 -8.72
CA VAL A 28 10.21 -8.55 -9.87
C VAL A 28 10.94 -7.70 -10.91
N SER A 29 10.94 -8.18 -12.16
CA SER A 29 11.67 -7.54 -13.26
C SER A 29 11.18 -6.10 -13.50
N ARG A 30 12.10 -5.24 -13.93
CA ARG A 30 11.85 -3.79 -14.12
C ARG A 30 10.66 -3.51 -15.04
N LYS A 31 10.46 -4.34 -16.07
CA LYS A 31 9.30 -4.29 -16.99
C LYS A 31 7.97 -4.50 -16.28
N LYS A 32 7.92 -5.41 -15.29
CA LYS A 32 6.71 -5.70 -14.49
C LYS A 32 6.45 -4.66 -13.39
N ARG A 33 7.43 -3.83 -13.03
CA ARG A 33 7.30 -2.76 -12.02
C ARG A 33 6.74 -1.43 -12.57
N ALA A 34 6.59 -1.30 -13.88
CA ALA A 34 6.14 -0.08 -14.53
C ALA A 34 4.61 -0.01 -14.72
N GLY A 35 3.89 -1.11 -14.47
CA GLY A 35 2.43 -1.16 -14.54
C GLY A 35 1.75 -0.65 -13.26
N HIS A 36 0.44 -0.84 -13.17
CA HIS A 36 -0.35 -0.56 -11.97
C HIS A 36 0.16 -1.37 -10.78
N LEU A 37 0.35 -0.71 -9.64
CA LEU A 37 0.90 -1.31 -8.40
C LEU A 37 -0.13 -1.23 -7.27
N ASP A 38 -1.41 -1.10 -7.63
CA ASP A 38 -2.48 -0.63 -6.75
C ASP A 38 -2.74 -1.63 -5.61
N ASP A 39 -2.66 -2.94 -5.88
CA ASP A 39 -2.80 -4.00 -4.87
C ASP A 39 -1.72 -3.90 -3.78
N ILE A 40 -0.48 -3.62 -4.17
CA ILE A 40 0.64 -3.48 -3.23
C ILE A 40 0.53 -2.14 -2.52
N ALA A 41 0.13 -1.07 -3.19
CA ALA A 41 -0.11 0.22 -2.55
C ALA A 41 -1.19 0.10 -1.47
N ALA A 42 -2.31 -0.57 -1.74
CA ALA A 42 -3.35 -0.85 -0.75
C ALA A 42 -2.81 -1.65 0.45
N THR A 43 -1.97 -2.65 0.19
CA THR A 43 -1.32 -3.44 1.25
C THR A 43 -0.39 -2.56 2.10
N VAL A 44 0.38 -1.65 1.49
CA VAL A 44 1.26 -0.70 2.20
C VAL A 44 0.45 0.26 3.08
N ILE A 45 -0.67 0.79 2.58
CA ILE A 45 -1.57 1.67 3.36
C ILE A 45 -2.13 0.91 4.56
N LEU A 46 -2.58 -0.32 4.36
CA LEU A 46 -3.07 -1.15 5.46
C LEU A 46 -1.96 -1.44 6.48
N GLN A 47 -0.77 -1.80 6.02
CA GLN A 47 0.37 -2.09 6.89
C GLN A 47 0.77 -0.86 7.72
N SER A 48 0.82 0.33 7.12
CA SER A 48 1.15 1.55 7.85
C SER A 48 0.09 1.91 8.89
N TYR A 49 -1.20 1.69 8.59
CA TYR A 49 -2.27 1.81 9.56
C TYR A 49 -2.10 0.85 10.75
N LEU A 50 -1.83 -0.43 10.47
CA LEU A 50 -1.65 -1.44 11.52
C LEU A 50 -0.43 -1.16 12.39
N ASP A 51 0.70 -0.76 11.79
CA ASP A 51 1.93 -0.44 12.51
C ASP A 51 1.77 0.76 13.44
N ALA A 52 1.03 1.80 13.01
CA ALA A 52 0.74 2.96 13.85
C ALA A 52 -0.22 2.66 15.02
N HIS A 53 -0.95 1.53 14.97
CA HIS A 53 -1.85 1.07 16.02
C HIS A 53 -1.31 -0.15 16.76
N ARG A 54 -0.03 -0.49 16.53
CA ARG A 54 0.64 -1.57 17.22
C ARG A 54 1.17 -1.02 18.56
N ASN A 55 0.58 -1.49 19.66
CA ASN A 55 1.03 -1.19 21.03
C ASN A 55 2.44 -1.74 21.30
#